data_AF-A0A7K2ZMK4-F1
#
_entry.id   AF-A0A7K2ZMK4-F1
#
_cell.length_a   1.000
_cell.length_b   1.000
_cell.length_c   1.000
_cell.angle_alpha   90.00
_cell.angle_beta   90.00
_cell.angle_gamma   90.00
#
_symmetry.space_group_name_H-M   'P 1'
#
loop_
_entity.id
_entity.type
_entity.pdbx_description
1 polymer ?
#
loop_
_entity_poly.entity_id
_entity_poly.type
_entity_poly.pdbx_seq_one_letter_code
_entity_poly.pdbx_strand_id
1 'polypeptide(L)'
;MPLDSTAQLLTRVTAQLATQLSLVSRNGTRRPMHRTRPSDTPRLPAAPRPSPAEAAPPTLLVVAHGSRDPQALRTVLALLDRVRDLRPGLDVRLGHIELNQPLLPDTLDGLRGADAVLVPLLLGRGHHVKHDLPAAAAAAPSVRTRIAAPLGPHPLLVEALYGRLVEAGWDPADEEGRR
;
A
#
# COMPACT_ATOMS: atom_id res chain seq x y z
N MET A 1 36.85 -3.66 -12.27
CA MET A 1 35.70 -3.65 -11.34
C MET A 1 34.84 -4.86 -11.68
N PRO A 2 34.67 -5.86 -10.81
CA PRO A 2 33.78 -6.97 -11.12
C PRO A 2 32.34 -6.45 -11.14
N LEU A 3 31.59 -6.80 -12.18
CA LEU A 3 30.17 -6.46 -12.29
C LEU A 3 29.42 -7.19 -11.17
N ASP A 4 28.78 -6.44 -10.28
CA ASP A 4 27.90 -7.01 -9.25
C ASP A 4 26.88 -7.93 -9.94
N SER A 5 26.77 -9.18 -9.47
CA SER A 5 25.82 -10.15 -10.03
C SER A 5 24.39 -9.63 -9.83
N THR A 6 23.48 -9.91 -10.76
CA THR A 6 22.06 -9.52 -10.68
C THR A 6 21.40 -9.91 -9.35
N ALA A 7 21.87 -10.99 -8.74
CA ALA A 7 21.46 -11.40 -7.39
C ALA A 7 21.89 -10.40 -6.30
N GLN A 8 23.10 -9.87 -6.35
CA GLN A 8 23.61 -8.87 -5.40
C GLN A 8 22.87 -7.53 -5.55
N LEU A 9 22.50 -7.18 -6.77
CA LEU A 9 21.73 -5.96 -7.07
C LEU A 9 20.30 -6.06 -6.53
N LEU A 10 19.65 -7.22 -6.69
CA LEU A 10 18.33 -7.49 -6.12
C LEU A 10 18.36 -7.51 -4.58
N THR A 11 19.39 -8.12 -3.97
CA THR A 11 19.54 -8.12 -2.51
C THR A 11 19.72 -6.71 -1.94
N ARG A 12 20.49 -5.84 -2.60
CA ARG A 12 20.66 -4.43 -2.17
C ARG A 12 19.34 -3.65 -2.29
N VAL A 13 18.59 -3.84 -3.37
CA VAL A 13 17.27 -3.20 -3.56
C VAL A 13 16.28 -3.62 -2.46
N THR A 14 16.21 -4.91 -2.14
CA THR A 14 15.33 -5.41 -1.06
C THR A 14 15.75 -4.87 0.30
N ALA A 15 17.05 -4.82 0.61
CA ALA A 15 17.57 -4.29 1.87
C ALA A 15 17.32 -2.78 2.03
N GLN A 16 17.45 -2.01 0.95
CA GLN A 16 17.22 -0.57 0.94
C GLN A 16 15.74 -0.22 1.13
N LEU A 17 14.84 -0.93 0.44
CA LEU A 17 13.40 -0.76 0.62
C LEU A 17 12.96 -1.17 2.03
N ALA A 18 13.53 -2.23 2.60
CA ALA A 18 13.25 -2.64 3.97
C ALA A 18 13.67 -1.57 5.00
N THR A 19 14.81 -0.92 4.77
CA THR A 19 15.36 0.17 5.61
C THR A 19 14.51 1.43 5.50
N GLN A 20 14.13 1.85 4.29
CA GLN A 20 13.28 3.03 4.09
C GLN A 20 11.88 2.85 4.70
N LEU A 21 11.30 1.65 4.60
CA LEU A 21 10.04 1.32 5.25
C LEU A 21 10.13 1.28 6.78
N SER A 22 11.32 1.04 7.35
CA SER A 22 11.52 1.08 8.81
C SER A 22 11.48 2.50 9.40
N LEU A 23 11.64 3.52 8.57
CA LEU A 23 11.60 4.94 8.96
C LEU A 23 10.18 5.52 8.92
N VAL A 24 9.19 4.74 8.52
CA VAL A 24 7.78 5.15 8.44
C VAL A 24 7.03 4.52 9.61
N SER A 25 6.31 5.33 10.40
CA SER A 25 5.44 4.78 11.46
C SER A 25 4.44 3.80 10.85
N ARG A 26 4.00 2.82 11.63
CA ARG A 26 2.94 1.85 11.27
C ARG A 26 1.62 2.50 10.80
N ASN A 27 1.48 3.82 10.97
CA ASN A 27 0.33 4.64 10.59
C ASN A 27 0.59 5.54 9.36
N GLY A 28 1.74 5.37 8.66
CA GLY A 28 2.10 6.15 7.47
C GLY A 28 2.71 7.53 7.75
N THR A 29 2.82 7.96 9.00
CA THR A 29 3.45 9.23 9.38
C THR A 29 4.94 9.02 9.70
N ARG A 30 5.84 9.89 9.20
CA ARG A 30 7.19 9.99 9.77
C ARG A 30 7.10 10.58 11.18
N ARG A 31 7.95 10.14 12.10
CA ARG A 31 8.01 10.63 13.49
C ARG A 31 8.28 12.15 13.48
N PRO A 32 7.34 13.02 13.89
CA PRO A 32 7.53 14.46 13.82
C PRO A 32 8.31 14.98 15.03
N MET A 33 9.22 15.92 14.79
CA MET A 33 9.73 16.82 15.82
C MET A 33 8.59 17.73 16.33
N HIS A 34 8.73 18.08 17.60
CA HIS A 34 7.76 18.72 18.50
C HIS A 34 7.01 19.93 17.90
N ARG A 35 5.66 19.92 17.95
CA ARG A 35 4.86 21.13 18.26
C ARG A 35 3.42 20.83 18.71
N THR A 36 2.93 21.76 19.50
CA THR A 36 1.81 21.80 20.45
C THR A 36 0.40 21.75 19.86
N ARG A 37 -0.53 21.31 20.73
CA ARG A 37 -1.98 21.09 20.53
C ARG A 37 -2.79 22.36 20.84
N PRO A 38 -3.95 22.59 20.17
CA PRO A 38 -5.07 23.28 20.80
C PRO A 38 -6.33 22.41 20.95
N SER A 39 -7.19 22.89 21.83
CA SER A 39 -8.22 22.29 22.68
C SER A 39 -9.53 21.78 22.06
N ASP A 40 -10.17 20.89 22.83
CA ASP A 40 -11.45 20.20 22.63
C ASP A 40 -12.69 21.12 22.68
N THR A 41 -13.74 20.74 21.93
CA THR A 41 -15.13 21.13 22.18
C THR A 41 -16.00 19.87 22.27
N PRO A 42 -16.97 19.77 23.20
CA PRO A 42 -17.68 18.52 23.45
C PRO A 42 -18.83 18.31 22.45
N ARG A 43 -18.89 17.14 21.80
CA ARG A 43 -20.01 16.70 20.95
C ARG A 43 -20.89 15.71 21.72
N LEU A 44 -22.21 15.92 21.67
CA LEU A 44 -23.24 15.08 22.30
C LEU A 44 -23.13 13.59 21.90
N PRO A 45 -23.49 12.64 22.78
CA PRO A 45 -23.31 11.21 22.55
C PRO A 45 -24.28 10.67 21.49
N ALA A 46 -23.71 10.05 20.45
CA ALA A 46 -24.44 9.20 19.53
C ALA A 46 -24.76 7.85 20.21
N ALA A 47 -25.89 7.25 19.83
CA ALA A 47 -26.38 5.96 20.33
C ALA A 47 -25.27 4.88 20.36
N PRO A 48 -25.29 3.97 21.37
CA PRO A 48 -24.20 3.03 21.62
C PRO A 48 -23.99 2.13 20.41
N ARG A 49 -22.85 2.33 19.73
CA ARG A 49 -22.28 1.34 18.83
C ARG A 49 -21.77 0.18 19.68
N PRO A 50 -21.85 -1.06 19.20
CA PRO A 50 -21.21 -2.19 19.88
C PRO A 50 -19.74 -1.85 20.16
N SER A 51 -19.28 -2.15 21.37
CA SER A 51 -17.93 -1.82 21.83
C SER A 51 -16.89 -2.36 20.82
N PRO A 52 -15.90 -1.54 20.39
CA PRO A 52 -14.91 -1.92 19.38
C PRO A 52 -13.94 -3.04 19.80
N ALA A 53 -14.16 -3.68 20.95
CA ALA A 53 -13.28 -4.67 21.55
C ALA A 53 -13.50 -6.11 21.05
N GLU A 54 -14.54 -6.38 20.25
CA GLU A 54 -14.90 -7.76 19.87
C GLU A 54 -15.05 -8.00 18.35
N ALA A 55 -14.92 -6.96 17.52
CA ALA A 55 -14.89 -7.11 16.07
C ALA A 55 -13.46 -7.37 15.60
N ALA A 56 -13.24 -8.50 14.91
CA ALA A 56 -11.97 -8.80 14.27
C ALA A 56 -11.52 -7.63 13.37
N PRO A 57 -10.21 -7.31 13.32
CA PRO A 57 -9.72 -6.22 12.48
C PRO A 57 -10.10 -6.46 11.01
N PRO A 58 -10.41 -5.42 10.23
CA PRO A 58 -10.75 -5.58 8.83
C PRO A 58 -9.58 -6.19 8.06
N THR A 59 -9.89 -7.06 7.10
CA THR A 59 -8.89 -7.62 6.17
C THR A 59 -8.33 -6.50 5.29
N LEU A 60 -7.01 -6.46 5.12
CA LEU A 60 -6.35 -5.59 4.16
C LEU A 60 -6.30 -6.31 2.81
N LEU A 61 -7.18 -5.92 1.88
CA LEU A 61 -7.22 -6.47 0.53
C LEU A 61 -6.40 -5.58 -0.41
N VAL A 62 -5.17 -5.99 -0.70
CA VAL A 62 -4.29 -5.33 -1.65
C VAL A 62 -4.82 -5.60 -3.06
N VAL A 63 -5.15 -4.54 -3.80
CA VAL A 63 -5.70 -4.64 -5.15
C VAL A 63 -4.65 -4.23 -6.17
N ALA A 64 -4.09 -5.22 -6.86
CA ALA A 64 -3.20 -5.00 -7.99
C ALA A 64 -4.00 -4.97 -9.30
N HIS A 65 -3.45 -4.36 -10.36
CA HIS A 65 -4.09 -4.42 -11.67
C HIS A 65 -3.99 -5.82 -12.27
N GLY A 66 -2.81 -6.43 -12.18
CA GLY A 66 -2.43 -7.63 -12.92
C GLY A 66 -1.43 -7.29 -14.02
N SER A 67 -0.59 -8.26 -14.40
CA SER A 67 0.44 -8.10 -15.41
C SER A 67 0.81 -9.44 -16.04
N ARG A 68 1.24 -9.40 -17.30
CA ARG A 68 1.87 -10.54 -17.98
C ARG A 68 3.34 -10.71 -17.61
N ASP A 69 3.96 -9.67 -17.05
CA ASP A 69 5.33 -9.74 -16.57
C ASP A 69 5.38 -10.45 -15.21
N PRO A 70 6.05 -11.62 -15.11
CA PRO A 70 6.15 -12.36 -13.85
C PRO A 70 6.95 -11.62 -12.77
N GLN A 71 7.79 -10.61 -13.12
CA GLN A 71 8.45 -9.77 -12.13
C GLN A 71 7.47 -8.86 -11.38
N ALA A 72 6.42 -8.39 -12.04
CA ALA A 72 5.41 -7.56 -11.41
C ALA A 72 4.68 -8.33 -10.29
N LEU A 73 4.28 -9.57 -10.55
CA LEU A 73 3.67 -10.43 -9.54
C LEU A 73 4.62 -10.69 -8.36
N ARG A 74 5.89 -11.01 -8.63
CA ARG A 74 6.90 -11.17 -7.57
C ARG A 74 7.02 -9.94 -6.68
N THR A 75 7.02 -8.76 -7.28
CA THR A 75 7.11 -7.48 -6.56
C THR A 75 5.91 -7.27 -5.65
N VAL A 76 4.70 -7.55 -6.15
CA VAL A 76 3.46 -7.44 -5.34
C VAL A 76 3.48 -8.43 -4.18
N LEU A 77 3.85 -9.69 -4.41
CA LEU A 77 3.93 -10.70 -3.36
C LEU A 77 4.95 -10.32 -2.28
N ALA A 78 6.14 -9.87 -2.67
CA ALA A 78 7.17 -9.39 -1.74
C ALA A 78 6.68 -8.19 -0.91
N LEU A 79 5.87 -7.29 -1.50
CA LEU A 79 5.23 -6.20 -0.77
C LEU A 79 4.24 -6.72 0.27
N LEU A 80 3.40 -7.71 -0.07
CA LEU A 80 2.45 -8.30 0.88
C LEU A 80 3.18 -8.95 2.07
N ASP A 81 4.23 -9.71 1.80
CA ASP A 81 5.03 -10.33 2.84
C ASP A 81 5.66 -9.28 3.76
N ARG A 82 6.18 -8.20 3.18
CA ARG A 82 6.71 -7.08 3.97
C ARG A 82 5.64 -6.41 4.83
N VAL A 83 4.42 -6.25 4.33
CA VAL A 83 3.30 -5.69 5.12
C VAL A 83 2.93 -6.62 6.28
N ARG A 84 2.88 -7.94 6.05
CA ARG A 84 2.61 -8.94 7.08
C ARG A 84 3.66 -8.92 8.19
N ASP A 85 4.94 -8.85 7.82
CA ASP A 85 6.05 -8.72 8.77
C ASP A 85 5.93 -7.45 9.62
N LEU A 86 5.58 -6.33 8.97
CA LEU A 86 5.44 -5.05 9.65
C LEU A 86 4.18 -4.97 10.52
N ARG A 87 3.14 -5.75 10.20
CA ARG A 87 1.84 -5.76 10.89
C ARG A 87 1.38 -7.19 11.23
N PRO A 88 2.06 -7.86 12.19
CA PRO A 88 1.64 -9.17 12.66
C PRO A 88 0.20 -9.12 13.19
N GLY A 89 -0.64 -10.05 12.75
CA GLY A 89 -2.06 -10.14 13.12
C GLY A 89 -3.04 -9.43 12.17
N LEU A 90 -2.55 -8.75 11.13
CA LEU A 90 -3.41 -8.24 10.06
C LEU A 90 -3.62 -9.34 9.00
N ASP A 91 -4.87 -9.70 8.69
CA ASP A 91 -5.16 -10.53 7.51
C ASP A 91 -4.88 -9.68 6.26
N VAL A 92 -3.90 -10.08 5.46
CA VAL A 92 -3.50 -9.39 4.23
C VAL A 92 -3.72 -10.33 3.05
N ARG A 93 -4.64 -9.95 2.17
CA ARG A 93 -5.00 -10.70 0.97
C ARG A 93 -4.67 -9.92 -0.29
N LEU A 94 -4.51 -10.64 -1.40
CA LEU A 94 -4.29 -10.10 -2.73
C LEU A 94 -5.54 -10.32 -3.56
N GLY A 95 -5.91 -9.35 -4.39
CA GLY A 95 -6.83 -9.52 -5.50
C GLY A 95 -6.33 -8.73 -6.72
N HIS A 96 -6.58 -9.24 -7.92
CA HIS A 96 -6.25 -8.55 -9.16
C HIS A 96 -7.50 -8.08 -9.87
N ILE A 97 -7.41 -6.92 -10.53
CA ILE A 97 -8.47 -6.44 -11.42
C ILE A 97 -8.61 -7.40 -12.61
N GLU A 98 -7.48 -7.83 -13.17
CA GLU A 98 -7.42 -8.72 -14.32
C GLU A 98 -6.08 -9.49 -14.40
N LEU A 99 -5.90 -10.29 -15.45
CA LEU A 99 -4.67 -10.99 -15.87
C LEU A 99 -4.06 -12.04 -14.93
N ASN A 100 -4.14 -11.86 -13.62
CA ASN A 100 -3.54 -12.77 -12.64
C ASN A 100 -4.58 -13.23 -11.61
N GLN A 101 -4.36 -14.40 -11.05
CA GLN A 101 -5.15 -14.93 -9.95
C GLN A 101 -4.47 -14.63 -8.60
N PRO A 102 -5.24 -14.47 -7.51
CA PRO A 102 -6.71 -14.47 -7.48
C PRO A 102 -7.29 -13.17 -8.07
N LEU A 103 -8.45 -13.25 -8.72
CA LEU A 103 -9.19 -12.05 -9.13
C LEU A 103 -9.87 -11.40 -7.92
N LEU A 104 -10.13 -10.10 -8.01
CA LEU A 104 -10.75 -9.32 -6.96
C LEU A 104 -12.13 -9.86 -6.53
N PRO A 105 -13.06 -10.24 -7.45
CA PRO A 105 -14.34 -10.82 -7.06
C PRO A 105 -14.18 -12.12 -6.27
N ASP A 106 -13.28 -13.00 -6.69
CA ASP A 106 -13.03 -14.29 -6.03
C ASP A 106 -12.49 -14.09 -4.61
N THR A 107 -11.62 -13.10 -4.43
CA THR A 107 -11.07 -12.78 -3.12
C THR A 107 -12.12 -12.16 -2.19
N LEU A 108 -13.02 -11.34 -2.72
CA LEU A 108 -14.15 -10.76 -1.98
C LEU A 108 -15.19 -11.83 -1.60
N ASP A 109 -15.43 -12.82 -2.47
CA ASP A 109 -16.30 -13.95 -2.17
C ASP A 109 -15.82 -14.76 -0.95
N GLY A 110 -14.49 -14.94 -0.83
CA GLY A 110 -13.86 -15.55 0.34
C GLY A 110 -13.88 -14.70 1.62
N LEU A 111 -14.50 -13.51 1.61
CA LEU A 111 -14.60 -12.58 2.73
C LEU A 111 -16.04 -12.27 3.15
N ARG A 112 -17.02 -13.06 2.71
CA ARG A 112 -18.44 -12.90 3.09
C ARG A 112 -18.62 -12.84 4.61
N GLY A 113 -19.36 -11.82 5.07
CA GLY A 113 -19.63 -11.56 6.50
C GLY A 113 -18.52 -10.79 7.22
N ALA A 114 -17.43 -10.44 6.54
CA ALA A 114 -16.29 -9.72 7.13
C ALA A 114 -16.18 -8.26 6.64
N ASP A 115 -15.28 -7.53 7.29
CA ASP A 115 -14.89 -6.17 6.90
C ASP A 115 -13.60 -6.22 6.08
N ALA A 116 -13.53 -5.42 5.02
CA ALA A 116 -12.34 -5.33 4.17
C ALA A 116 -11.99 -3.89 3.81
N VAL A 117 -10.69 -3.57 3.80
CA VAL A 117 -10.16 -2.33 3.26
C VAL A 117 -9.42 -2.65 1.97
N LEU A 118 -9.95 -2.18 0.84
CA LEU A 118 -9.34 -2.33 -0.47
C LEU A 118 -8.25 -1.26 -0.64
N VAL A 119 -7.01 -1.69 -0.85
CA VAL A 119 -5.86 -0.80 -1.05
C VAL A 119 -5.37 -0.93 -2.49
N PRO A 120 -5.72 0.02 -3.38
CA PRO A 120 -5.27 -0.04 -4.77
C PRO A 120 -3.78 0.28 -4.88
N LEU A 121 -2.99 -0.66 -5.41
CA LEU A 121 -1.58 -0.46 -5.78
C LEU A 121 -1.44 0.32 -7.09
N LEU A 122 -2.16 1.44 -7.20
CA LEU A 122 -2.21 2.29 -8.38
C LEU A 122 -1.61 3.65 -8.02
N LEU A 123 -0.70 4.16 -8.87
CA LEU A 123 0.04 5.40 -8.61
C LEU A 123 -0.80 6.67 -8.82
N GLY A 124 -2.01 6.55 -9.38
CA GLY A 124 -2.89 7.68 -9.61
C GLY A 124 -4.35 7.28 -9.70
N ARG A 125 -5.24 8.30 -9.72
CA ARG A 125 -6.69 8.15 -9.85
C ARG A 125 -7.09 7.88 -11.31
N GLY A 126 -6.73 6.72 -11.82
CA GLY A 126 -7.17 6.23 -13.14
C GLY A 126 -8.60 5.67 -13.12
N HIS A 127 -9.07 5.20 -14.29
CA HIS A 127 -10.42 4.62 -14.47
C HIS A 127 -10.74 3.54 -13.42
N HIS A 128 -9.78 2.64 -13.17
CA HIS A 128 -9.91 1.54 -12.22
C HIS A 128 -10.29 1.96 -10.79
N VAL A 129 -9.71 3.05 -10.28
CA VAL A 129 -10.02 3.55 -8.93
C VAL A 129 -11.42 4.15 -8.87
N LYS A 130 -11.90 4.74 -9.97
CA LYS A 130 -13.19 5.42 -10.03
C LYS A 130 -14.36 4.51 -10.37
N HIS A 131 -14.11 3.42 -11.09
CA HIS A 131 -15.18 2.58 -11.64
C HIS A 131 -15.06 1.13 -11.17
N ASP A 132 -13.93 0.47 -11.42
CA ASP A 132 -13.82 -0.98 -11.21
C ASP A 132 -13.81 -1.38 -9.74
N LEU A 133 -13.05 -0.68 -8.90
CA LEU A 133 -13.06 -0.96 -7.45
C LEU A 133 -14.44 -0.69 -6.83
N PRO A 134 -15.10 0.47 -7.06
CA PRO A 134 -16.47 0.69 -6.60
C PRO A 134 -17.47 -0.34 -7.14
N ALA A 135 -17.37 -0.75 -8.40
CA ALA A 135 -18.25 -1.75 -8.99
C ALA A 135 -18.05 -3.13 -8.34
N ALA A 136 -16.80 -3.58 -8.15
CA ALA A 136 -16.49 -4.83 -7.48
C ALA A 136 -16.95 -4.83 -6.01
N ALA A 137 -16.78 -3.70 -5.31
CA ALA A 137 -17.28 -3.53 -3.96
C ALA A 137 -18.83 -3.59 -3.89
N ALA A 138 -19.51 -2.94 -4.83
CA ALA A 138 -20.98 -2.98 -4.92
C ALA A 138 -21.52 -4.37 -5.27
N ALA A 139 -20.78 -5.14 -6.06
CA ALA A 139 -21.12 -6.53 -6.42
C ALA A 139 -20.93 -7.53 -5.25
N ALA A 140 -20.24 -7.12 -4.18
CA ALA A 140 -20.00 -7.94 -2.98
C ALA A 140 -20.66 -7.34 -1.71
N PRO A 141 -22.00 -7.16 -1.67
CA PRO A 141 -22.68 -6.46 -0.57
C PRO A 141 -22.59 -7.18 0.78
N SER A 142 -22.26 -8.47 0.77
CA SER A 142 -22.01 -9.27 1.98
C SER A 142 -20.65 -8.99 2.63
N VAL A 143 -19.82 -8.14 2.03
CA VAL A 143 -18.53 -7.68 2.59
C VAL A 143 -18.64 -6.18 2.88
N ARG A 144 -18.36 -5.77 4.11
CA ARG A 144 -18.35 -4.34 4.45
C ARG A 144 -17.03 -3.73 3.98
N THR A 145 -17.03 -3.18 2.77
CA THR A 145 -15.83 -2.66 2.11
C THR A 145 -15.61 -1.18 2.37
N ARG A 146 -14.34 -0.79 2.49
CA ARG A 146 -13.88 0.60 2.37
C ARG A 146 -12.76 0.65 1.35
N ILE A 147 -12.72 1.67 0.51
CA ILE A 147 -11.66 1.83 -0.50
C ILE A 147 -10.69 2.91 0.00
N ALA A 148 -9.42 2.55 0.14
CA ALA A 148 -8.37 3.49 0.48
C ALA A 148 -8.03 4.40 -0.71
N ALA A 149 -7.35 5.52 -0.44
CA ALA A 149 -6.79 6.33 -1.51
C ALA A 149 -5.75 5.52 -2.32
N PRO A 150 -5.59 5.78 -3.62
CA PRO A 150 -4.46 5.26 -4.39
C PRO A 150 -3.14 5.72 -3.80
N LEU A 151 -2.06 5.00 -4.14
CA LEU A 151 -0.74 5.25 -3.57
C LEU A 151 -0.20 6.65 -3.88
N GLY A 152 -0.60 7.27 -5.00
CA GLY A 152 -0.13 8.59 -5.39
C GLY A 152 -1.22 9.67 -5.48
N PRO A 153 -0.84 10.96 -5.34
CA PRO A 153 0.51 11.46 -5.04
C PRO A 153 0.86 11.31 -3.54
N HIS A 154 2.05 10.78 -3.23
CA HIS A 154 2.53 10.62 -1.86
C HIS A 154 4.03 10.92 -1.76
N PRO A 155 4.50 11.65 -0.73
CA PRO A 155 5.92 12.02 -0.59
C PRO A 155 6.89 10.83 -0.65
N LEU A 156 6.51 9.69 -0.06
CA LEU A 156 7.33 8.46 -0.12
C LEU A 156 7.52 7.91 -1.54
N LEU A 157 6.58 8.15 -2.47
CA LEU A 157 6.77 7.78 -3.88
C LEU A 157 7.78 8.69 -4.57
N VAL A 158 7.80 9.98 -4.20
CA VAL A 158 8.80 10.94 -4.70
C VAL A 158 10.18 10.56 -4.20
N GLU A 159 10.30 10.22 -2.90
CA GLU A 159 11.57 9.75 -2.32
C GLU A 159 12.05 8.43 -2.96
N ALA A 160 11.13 7.49 -3.21
CA ALA A 160 11.46 6.25 -3.91
C ALA A 160 11.93 6.51 -5.35
N LEU A 161 11.28 7.43 -6.08
CA LEU A 161 11.69 7.83 -7.42
C LEU A 161 13.07 8.49 -7.41
N TYR A 162 13.32 9.41 -6.47
CA TYR A 162 14.62 10.05 -6.29
C TYR A 162 15.71 9.01 -6.05
N GLY A 163 15.49 8.06 -5.14
CA GLY A 163 16.44 6.96 -4.90
C GLY A 163 16.71 6.13 -6.16
N ARG A 164 15.68 5.91 -6.99
CA ARG A 164 15.83 5.17 -8.25
C ARG A 164 16.64 5.92 -9.30
N LEU A 165 16.53 7.24 -9.35
CA LEU A 165 17.35 8.10 -10.21
C LEU A 165 18.82 8.06 -9.78
N VAL A 166 19.09 8.25 -8.48
CA VAL A 166 20.45 8.19 -7.93
C VAL A 166 21.09 6.83 -8.19
N GLU A 167 20.38 5.73 -7.96
CA GLU A 167 20.89 4.38 -8.23
C GLU A 167 21.11 4.13 -9.75
N ALA A 168 20.43 4.86 -10.63
CA ALA A 168 20.67 4.84 -12.06
C ALA A 168 21.85 5.72 -12.50
N GLY A 169 22.52 6.40 -11.55
CA GLY A 169 23.68 7.27 -11.79
C GLY A 169 23.33 8.73 -12.02
N TRP A 170 22.09 9.17 -11.73
CA TRP A 170 21.77 10.59 -11.74
C TRP A 170 22.38 11.28 -10.52
N ASP A 171 23.22 12.29 -10.76
CA ASP A 171 23.76 13.16 -9.73
C ASP A 171 22.95 14.47 -9.67
N PRO A 172 22.32 14.79 -8.52
CA PRO A 172 21.64 16.08 -8.33
C PRO A 172 22.54 17.28 -8.62
N ALA A 173 23.86 17.16 -8.37
CA ALA A 173 24.83 18.24 -8.57
C ALA A 173 25.08 18.58 -10.05
N ASP A 174 24.75 17.67 -10.98
CA ASP A 174 24.89 17.89 -12.44
C ASP A 174 23.91 18.94 -13.00
N GLU A 175 22.86 19.29 -12.23
CA GLU A 175 21.91 20.36 -12.57
C GLU A 175 22.31 21.73 -12.01
N GLU A 176 23.01 21.78 -10.86
CA GLU A 176 23.49 23.03 -10.25
C GLU A 176 24.59 23.70 -11.11
N GLY A 177 25.38 22.93 -11.86
CA GLY A 177 26.43 23.44 -12.75
C GLY A 177 25.94 23.94 -14.12
N ARG A 178 24.64 23.84 -14.41
CA ARG A 178 24.05 24.14 -15.73
C ARG A 178 23.12 25.37 -15.73
N ARG A 179 23.01 26.09 -14.61
CA ARG A 179 22.21 27.32 -14.46
C ARG A 179 23.07 28.57 -14.48
#